data_AF-A0A852YUL8-F1
#
_entry.id   AF-A0A852YUL8-F1
#
_cell.length_a   1.000
_cell.length_b   1.000
_cell.length_c   1.000
_cell.angle_alpha   90.00
_cell.angle_beta   90.00
_cell.angle_gamma   90.00
#
_symmetry.space_group_name_H-M   'P 1'
#
loop_
_entity.id
_entity.type
_entity.pdbx_description
1 polymer ?
#
loop_
_entity_poly.entity_id
_entity_poly.type
_entity_poly.pdbx_seq_one_letter_code
_entity_poly.pdbx_strand_id
1 'polypeptide(L)'
;MSVSVSRFGSLLDSSGPIGAGERKAAGVFAADETFFFLNGSSGANRTIMHGCVARGEKILVDRNCHKCVCDGITLTGARPEYLPAQRNGYGLPGPVLPGALSRETGRTEGATYAVVTNSTYDGFCYDTNRAADSFAASVRDLHFDEAWFGHAAFLPLYRGRYAMAVSRGEDDQLICSAQSAHKVLAALSQSSMIHVRARRGRVDRHRFNLTYAMHASTSSSYPMLAGLDVAATMLEGGSGPVLIDDVVREAVRFRQGVSAKAETARREDDWFFDIWQPPEVADPVDGKRYSFGNAPAELLRTVPDCWVLDPAEDWHGFSGVEICSQRWCPDWWTSTRTTTVVSLCPASRPGRRIT
;
A
#
# COMPACT_ATOMS: atom_id res chain seq x y z
N MET A 1 -4.18 6.97 -32.35
CA MET A 1 -4.25 5.57 -32.83
C MET A 1 -5.39 4.88 -32.13
N SER A 2 -5.97 3.83 -32.72
CA SER A 2 -7.02 3.00 -32.11
C SER A 2 -6.80 1.53 -32.49
N VAL A 3 -7.71 0.65 -32.06
CA VAL A 3 -7.70 -0.79 -32.37
C VAL A 3 -7.72 -1.08 -33.89
N SER A 4 -8.05 -0.11 -34.75
CA SER A 4 -7.93 -0.26 -36.20
C SER A 4 -6.50 -0.55 -36.67
N VAL A 5 -5.49 -0.23 -35.86
CA VAL A 5 -4.09 -0.54 -36.13
C VAL A 5 -3.74 -1.90 -35.52
N SER A 6 -4.15 -2.98 -36.19
CA SER A 6 -4.13 -4.38 -35.70
C SER A 6 -2.78 -4.86 -35.14
N ARG A 7 -1.65 -4.34 -35.65
CA ARG A 7 -0.30 -4.71 -35.19
C ARG A 7 -0.06 -4.44 -33.70
N PHE A 8 -0.81 -3.53 -33.09
CA PHE A 8 -0.68 -3.21 -31.66
C PHE A 8 -1.60 -4.01 -30.75
N GLY A 9 -2.48 -4.85 -31.32
CA GLY A 9 -3.48 -5.58 -30.57
C GLY A 9 -4.53 -4.66 -29.93
N SER A 10 -5.16 -5.17 -28.87
CA SER A 10 -6.29 -4.56 -28.18
C SER A 10 -6.06 -4.65 -26.67
N LEU A 11 -6.33 -3.54 -25.96
CA LEU A 11 -6.29 -3.50 -24.50
C LEU A 11 -7.38 -4.40 -23.89
N LEU A 12 -8.60 -4.33 -24.42
CA LEU A 12 -9.74 -5.11 -23.91
C LEU A 12 -9.57 -6.61 -24.09
N ASP A 13 -8.75 -7.04 -25.06
CA ASP A 13 -8.46 -8.46 -25.30
C ASP A 13 -7.09 -8.87 -24.74
N SER A 14 -6.36 -7.92 -24.14
CA SER A 14 -4.97 -8.11 -23.70
C SER A 14 -4.11 -8.81 -24.75
N SER A 15 -4.17 -8.31 -25.99
CA SER A 15 -3.55 -8.96 -27.14
C SER A 15 -2.38 -8.17 -27.70
N GLY A 16 -1.57 -8.83 -28.54
CA GLY A 16 -0.41 -8.21 -29.19
C GLY A 16 0.62 -7.64 -28.20
N PRO A 17 1.30 -6.55 -28.56
CA PRO A 17 2.25 -5.85 -27.69
C PRO A 17 1.67 -5.39 -26.36
N ILE A 18 0.39 -4.97 -26.30
CA ILE A 18 -0.24 -4.52 -25.05
C ILE A 18 -0.30 -5.67 -24.04
N GLY A 19 -0.79 -6.84 -24.46
CA GLY A 19 -0.80 -8.03 -23.61
C GLY A 19 0.59 -8.52 -23.22
N ALA A 20 1.60 -8.28 -24.07
CA ALA A 20 3.00 -8.58 -23.73
C ALA A 20 3.51 -7.67 -22.61
N GLY A 21 3.20 -6.37 -22.66
CA GLY A 21 3.51 -5.41 -21.61
C GLY A 21 2.82 -5.75 -20.28
N GLU A 22 1.55 -6.18 -20.33
CA GLU A 22 0.82 -6.66 -19.15
C GLU A 22 1.48 -7.90 -18.51
N ARG A 23 1.88 -8.90 -19.31
CA ARG A 23 2.60 -10.08 -18.81
C ARG A 23 3.97 -9.73 -18.26
N LYS A 24 4.68 -8.79 -18.89
CA LYS A 24 5.94 -8.27 -18.39
C LYS A 24 5.75 -7.62 -17.02
N ALA A 25 4.77 -6.73 -16.89
CA ALA A 25 4.45 -6.09 -15.63
C ALA A 25 4.04 -7.10 -14.54
N ALA A 26 3.29 -8.16 -14.88
CA ALA A 26 3.01 -9.25 -13.94
C ALA A 26 4.29 -9.90 -13.40
N GLY A 27 5.27 -10.18 -14.27
CA GLY A 27 6.59 -10.67 -13.85
C GLY A 27 7.36 -9.70 -12.94
N VAL A 28 7.37 -8.41 -13.29
CA VAL A 28 8.08 -7.37 -12.52
C VAL A 28 7.48 -7.17 -11.13
N PHE A 29 6.15 -7.19 -11.01
CA PHE A 29 5.43 -6.96 -9.75
C PHE A 29 5.08 -8.26 -8.99
N ALA A 30 5.58 -9.42 -9.46
CA ALA A 30 5.33 -10.74 -8.89
C ALA A 30 3.83 -11.10 -8.77
N ALA A 31 3.02 -10.66 -9.74
CA ALA A 31 1.59 -11.00 -9.84
C ALA A 31 1.37 -12.18 -10.79
N ASP A 32 0.26 -12.91 -10.63
CA ASP A 32 -0.14 -13.94 -11.62
C ASP A 32 -0.67 -13.29 -12.89
N GLU A 33 -1.41 -12.18 -12.74
CA GLU A 33 -1.90 -11.36 -13.84
C GLU A 33 -1.77 -9.88 -13.49
N THR A 34 -1.44 -9.06 -14.49
CA THR A 34 -1.50 -7.61 -14.40
C THR A 34 -2.37 -7.07 -15.52
N PHE A 35 -3.27 -6.14 -15.20
CA PHE A 35 -4.08 -5.42 -16.18
C PHE A 35 -3.69 -3.95 -16.18
N PHE A 36 -3.40 -3.41 -17.36
CA PHE A 36 -3.21 -1.97 -17.52
C PHE A 36 -4.57 -1.27 -17.49
N PHE A 37 -4.68 -0.17 -16.76
CA PHE A 37 -5.96 0.49 -16.56
C PHE A 37 -5.81 2.01 -16.61
N LEU A 38 -6.58 2.66 -17.49
CA LEU A 38 -6.35 4.06 -17.88
C LEU A 38 -7.31 5.07 -17.24
N ASN A 39 -8.22 4.61 -16.36
CA ASN A 39 -9.17 5.47 -15.65
C ASN A 39 -8.80 5.60 -14.15
N GLY A 40 -7.51 5.48 -13.84
CA GLY A 40 -6.92 5.52 -12.50
C GLY A 40 -7.35 4.38 -11.58
N SER A 41 -6.73 4.30 -10.39
CA SER A 41 -7.14 3.28 -9.41
C SER A 41 -8.58 3.43 -8.94
N SER A 42 -9.22 4.58 -9.16
CA SER A 42 -10.66 4.76 -8.98
C SER A 42 -11.49 3.80 -9.84
N GLY A 43 -11.15 3.61 -11.12
CA GLY A 43 -11.80 2.59 -11.94
C GLY A 43 -11.25 1.20 -11.66
N ALA A 44 -9.95 1.05 -11.35
CA ALA A 44 -9.37 -0.24 -10.98
C ALA A 44 -10.08 -0.88 -9.77
N ASN A 45 -10.29 -0.12 -8.69
CA ASN A 45 -11.00 -0.58 -7.50
C ASN A 45 -12.43 -0.98 -7.82
N ARG A 46 -13.15 -0.19 -8.63
CA ARG A 46 -14.51 -0.53 -9.07
C ARG A 46 -14.55 -1.80 -9.91
N THR A 47 -13.56 -2.01 -10.78
CA THR A 47 -13.40 -3.26 -11.56
C THR A 47 -13.20 -4.45 -10.64
N ILE A 48 -12.24 -4.37 -9.71
CA ILE A 48 -11.95 -5.45 -8.76
C ILE A 48 -13.20 -5.79 -7.93
N MET A 49 -13.84 -4.79 -7.35
CA MET A 49 -15.06 -4.99 -6.55
C MET A 49 -16.19 -5.59 -7.38
N HIS A 50 -16.43 -5.08 -8.59
CA HIS A 50 -17.49 -5.60 -9.46
C HIS A 50 -17.22 -7.05 -9.90
N GLY A 51 -15.94 -7.44 -10.04
CA GLY A 51 -15.54 -8.81 -10.37
C GLY A 51 -15.60 -9.79 -9.19
N CYS A 52 -15.46 -9.31 -7.95
CA CYS A 52 -15.37 -10.17 -6.77
C CYS A 52 -16.63 -10.21 -5.91
N VAL A 53 -17.49 -9.19 -5.99
CA VAL A 53 -18.60 -8.99 -5.04
C VAL A 53 -19.94 -9.09 -5.76
N ALA A 54 -20.76 -10.05 -5.33
CA ALA A 54 -22.13 -10.18 -5.82
C ALA A 54 -23.09 -9.26 -5.04
N ARG A 55 -24.24 -8.95 -5.66
CA ARG A 55 -25.26 -8.09 -5.05
C ARG A 55 -25.74 -8.66 -3.71
N GLY A 56 -25.76 -7.82 -2.68
CA GLY A 56 -26.23 -8.17 -1.34
C GLY A 56 -25.20 -8.93 -0.48
N GLU A 57 -24.03 -9.30 -1.02
CA GLU A 57 -22.97 -9.91 -0.22
C GLU A 57 -22.47 -8.94 0.86
N LYS A 58 -22.17 -9.49 2.04
CA LYS A 58 -21.53 -8.73 3.11
C LYS A 58 -20.04 -8.60 2.80
N ILE A 59 -19.50 -7.40 2.94
CA ILE A 59 -18.08 -7.14 2.71
C ILE A 59 -17.46 -6.38 3.87
N LEU A 60 -16.18 -6.60 4.13
CA LEU A 60 -15.40 -5.85 5.11
C LEU A 60 -14.70 -4.69 4.42
N VAL A 61 -14.84 -3.49 4.98
CA VAL A 61 -14.33 -2.26 4.36
C VAL A 61 -13.54 -1.47 5.38
N ASP A 62 -12.26 -1.27 5.13
CA ASP A 62 -11.44 -0.33 5.89
C ASP A 62 -12.10 1.06 5.88
N ARG A 63 -12.33 1.65 7.06
CA ARG A 63 -12.97 2.97 7.15
C ARG A 63 -12.13 4.11 6.58
N ASN A 64 -10.83 3.88 6.35
CA ASN A 64 -9.94 4.77 5.60
C ASN A 64 -10.06 4.61 4.08
N CYS A 65 -11.05 3.88 3.57
CA CYS A 65 -11.21 3.64 2.14
C CYS A 65 -11.35 4.94 1.34
N HIS A 66 -10.78 4.95 0.13
CA HIS A 66 -11.02 6.03 -0.83
C HIS A 66 -12.47 6.03 -1.34
N LYS A 67 -12.97 7.18 -1.81
CA LYS A 67 -14.36 7.31 -2.29
C LYS A 67 -14.76 6.28 -3.35
N CYS A 68 -13.80 5.77 -4.15
CA CYS A 68 -14.08 4.81 -5.21
C CYS A 68 -14.50 3.43 -4.67
N VAL A 69 -14.14 3.10 -3.43
CA VAL A 69 -14.64 1.91 -2.74
C VAL A 69 -16.12 2.09 -2.40
N CYS A 70 -16.53 3.29 -1.95
CA CYS A 70 -17.95 3.63 -1.78
C CYS A 70 -18.72 3.59 -3.11
N ASP A 71 -18.11 4.07 -4.19
CA ASP A 71 -18.67 3.94 -5.54
C ASP A 71 -18.84 2.44 -5.91
N GLY A 72 -17.86 1.59 -5.60
CA GLY A 72 -17.91 0.15 -5.82
C GLY A 72 -19.02 -0.55 -5.01
N ILE A 73 -19.20 -0.17 -3.74
CA ILE A 73 -20.32 -0.62 -2.90
C ILE A 73 -21.65 -0.27 -3.55
N THR A 74 -21.80 0.98 -4.01
CA THR A 74 -23.03 1.46 -4.65
C THR A 74 -23.31 0.69 -5.94
N LEU A 75 -22.29 0.46 -6.77
CA LEU A 75 -22.41 -0.25 -8.05
C LEU A 75 -22.81 -1.71 -7.86
N THR A 76 -22.20 -2.40 -6.91
CA THR A 76 -22.45 -3.83 -6.65
C THR A 76 -23.72 -4.06 -5.84
N GLY A 77 -24.14 -3.10 -5.02
CA GLY A 77 -25.20 -3.28 -4.03
C GLY A 77 -24.74 -4.16 -2.85
N ALA A 78 -23.45 -4.14 -2.54
CA ALA A 78 -22.87 -4.85 -1.40
C ALA A 78 -23.37 -4.27 -0.06
N ARG A 79 -23.31 -5.08 1.00
CA ARG A 79 -23.60 -4.68 2.38
C ARG A 79 -22.28 -4.44 3.14
N PRO A 80 -21.81 -3.20 3.29
CA PRO A 80 -20.53 -2.95 3.93
C PRO A 80 -20.62 -3.09 5.45
N GLU A 81 -19.69 -3.83 6.02
CA GLU A 81 -19.31 -3.77 7.43
C GLU A 81 -18.00 -3.00 7.52
N TYR A 82 -18.04 -1.81 8.12
CA TYR A 82 -16.87 -0.95 8.21
C TYR A 82 -15.97 -1.33 9.38
N LEU A 83 -14.71 -1.60 9.06
CA LEU A 83 -13.67 -1.86 10.05
C LEU A 83 -13.19 -0.53 10.65
N PRO A 84 -13.26 -0.33 11.97
CA PRO A 84 -12.83 0.92 12.59
C PRO A 84 -11.32 1.09 12.43
N ALA A 85 -10.92 2.22 11.87
CA ALA A 85 -9.53 2.65 11.81
C ALA A 85 -9.23 3.66 12.94
N GLN A 86 -8.04 3.58 13.50
CA GLN A 86 -7.63 4.50 14.55
C GLN A 86 -7.32 5.90 14.03
N ARG A 87 -7.24 6.87 14.95
CA ARG A 87 -6.62 8.18 14.71
C ARG A 87 -5.72 8.52 15.88
N ASN A 88 -4.57 9.12 15.62
CA ASN A 88 -3.70 9.63 16.68
C ASN A 88 -4.07 11.07 17.08
N GLY A 89 -3.36 11.63 18.06
CA GLY A 89 -3.56 13.01 18.54
C GLY A 89 -3.35 14.10 17.48
N TYR A 90 -2.71 13.78 16.36
CA TYR A 90 -2.54 14.69 15.21
C TYR A 90 -3.68 14.57 14.18
N GLY A 91 -4.63 13.67 14.39
CA GLY A 91 -5.73 13.39 13.47
C GLY A 91 -5.34 12.47 12.30
N LEU A 92 -4.10 11.94 12.28
CA LEU A 92 -3.62 11.05 11.22
C LEU A 92 -4.39 9.72 11.28
N PRO A 93 -4.91 9.23 10.13
CA PRO A 93 -5.56 7.94 10.04
C PRO A 93 -4.55 6.81 10.26
N GLY A 94 -4.76 6.06 11.33
CA GLY A 94 -3.99 4.87 11.68
C GLY A 94 -4.55 3.58 11.07
N PRO A 95 -3.99 2.43 11.45
CA PRO A 95 -4.41 1.14 10.94
C PRO A 95 -5.76 0.69 11.49
N VAL A 96 -6.34 -0.29 10.79
CA VAL A 96 -7.31 -1.23 11.36
C VAL A 96 -6.54 -2.21 12.25
N LEU A 97 -6.95 -2.35 13.50
CA LEU A 97 -6.33 -3.28 14.44
C LEU A 97 -6.86 -4.72 14.28
N PRO A 98 -6.04 -5.75 14.57
CA PRO A 98 -6.45 -7.16 14.52
C PRO A 98 -7.72 -7.46 15.33
N GLY A 99 -7.88 -6.82 16.50
CA GLY A 99 -9.07 -6.98 17.35
C GLY A 99 -10.40 -6.65 16.64
N ALA A 100 -10.39 -5.81 15.60
CA ALA A 100 -11.58 -5.52 14.79
C ALA A 100 -12.03 -6.71 13.94
N LEU A 101 -11.16 -7.70 13.73
CA LEU A 101 -11.40 -8.93 12.98
C LEU A 101 -11.74 -10.12 13.88
N SER A 102 -11.70 -9.95 15.21
CA SER A 102 -12.06 -11.01 16.15
C SER A 102 -13.50 -11.50 15.92
N ARG A 103 -13.69 -12.82 15.98
CA ARG A 103 -15.01 -13.46 15.85
C ARG A 103 -16.01 -12.96 16.90
N GLU A 104 -15.54 -12.58 18.08
CA GLU A 104 -16.36 -12.06 19.17
C GLU A 104 -17.09 -10.76 18.80
N THR A 105 -16.57 -10.01 17.83
CA THR A 105 -17.19 -8.78 17.35
C THR A 105 -18.42 -9.02 16.46
N GLY A 106 -18.58 -10.24 15.92
CA GLY A 106 -19.61 -10.57 14.93
C GLY A 106 -19.45 -9.89 13.55
N ARG A 107 -18.43 -9.03 13.38
CA ARG A 107 -18.24 -8.24 12.16
C ARG A 107 -17.92 -9.10 10.94
N THR A 108 -17.14 -10.16 11.15
CA THR A 108 -16.63 -10.99 10.06
C THR A 108 -17.61 -12.08 9.58
N GLU A 109 -18.69 -12.33 10.34
CA GLU A 109 -19.65 -13.40 10.02
C GLU A 109 -20.35 -13.14 8.67
N GLY A 110 -20.24 -14.11 7.76
CA GLY A 110 -20.87 -14.07 6.44
C GLY A 110 -20.24 -13.10 5.44
N ALA A 111 -19.08 -12.51 5.75
CA ALA A 111 -18.37 -11.66 4.80
C ALA A 111 -17.72 -12.51 3.69
N THR A 112 -17.67 -12.01 2.45
CA THR A 112 -17.06 -12.74 1.32
C THR A 112 -15.82 -12.05 0.75
N TYR A 113 -15.70 -10.75 0.99
CA TYR A 113 -14.67 -9.89 0.45
C TYR A 113 -14.20 -8.88 1.48
N ALA A 114 -12.91 -8.55 1.49
CA ALA A 114 -12.36 -7.45 2.27
C ALA A 114 -11.55 -6.50 1.38
N VAL A 115 -11.66 -5.19 1.64
CA VAL A 115 -10.80 -4.17 1.05
C VAL A 115 -10.13 -3.33 2.14
N VAL A 116 -8.81 -3.24 2.07
CA VAL A 116 -7.97 -2.49 3.03
C VAL A 116 -7.07 -1.52 2.27
N THR A 117 -6.95 -0.28 2.75
CA THR A 117 -6.07 0.71 2.13
C THR A 117 -4.63 0.46 2.59
N ASN A 118 -3.76 -0.03 1.70
CA ASN A 118 -2.36 -0.32 2.05
C ASN A 118 -1.40 0.24 1.00
N SER A 119 -0.57 1.23 1.29
CA SER A 119 -0.42 1.93 2.54
C SER A 119 -1.42 3.09 2.64
N THR A 120 -1.71 3.57 3.86
CA THR A 120 -2.51 4.78 4.07
C THR A 120 -1.86 6.01 3.41
N TYR A 121 -2.62 7.11 3.33
CA TYR A 121 -2.14 8.37 2.76
C TYR A 121 -0.86 8.87 3.45
N ASP A 122 -0.85 8.87 4.77
CA ASP A 122 0.25 9.37 5.61
C ASP A 122 1.38 8.34 5.82
N GLY A 123 1.29 7.18 5.16
CA GLY A 123 2.41 6.24 5.07
C GLY A 123 2.37 5.03 5.99
N PHE A 124 1.25 4.70 6.65
CA PHE A 124 1.17 3.41 7.36
C PHE A 124 1.09 2.26 6.37
N CYS A 125 1.96 1.27 6.48
CA CYS A 125 1.87 0.02 5.74
C CYS A 125 1.63 -1.15 6.68
N TYR A 126 0.78 -2.09 6.25
CA TYR A 126 0.46 -3.29 7.01
C TYR A 126 1.50 -4.38 6.75
N ASP A 127 1.68 -5.28 7.70
CA ASP A 127 2.16 -6.64 7.37
C ASP A 127 1.06 -7.35 6.58
N THR A 128 1.32 -7.62 5.29
CA THR A 128 0.31 -8.19 4.41
C THR A 128 0.12 -9.68 4.61
N ASN A 129 1.12 -10.41 5.10
CA ASN A 129 0.96 -11.82 5.48
C ASN A 129 0.00 -11.92 6.66
N ARG A 130 0.26 -11.17 7.73
CA ARG A 130 -0.59 -11.18 8.93
C ARG A 130 -2.00 -10.63 8.65
N ALA A 131 -2.11 -9.63 7.79
CA ALA A 131 -3.41 -9.16 7.34
C ALA A 131 -4.15 -10.28 6.60
N ALA A 132 -3.52 -10.93 5.63
CA ALA A 132 -4.12 -12.05 4.90
C ALA A 132 -4.55 -13.18 5.84
N ASP A 133 -3.69 -13.60 6.76
CA ASP A 133 -4.01 -14.65 7.75
C ASP A 133 -5.22 -14.30 8.61
N SER A 134 -5.32 -13.03 9.04
CA SER A 134 -6.44 -12.54 9.85
C SER A 134 -7.77 -12.53 9.09
N PHE A 135 -7.71 -12.32 7.77
CA PHE A 135 -8.87 -12.34 6.88
C PHE A 135 -9.19 -13.74 6.34
N ALA A 136 -8.24 -14.67 6.30
CA ALA A 136 -8.35 -15.97 5.63
C ALA A 136 -9.53 -16.82 6.15
N ALA A 137 -9.79 -16.78 7.45
CA ALA A 137 -10.89 -17.50 8.07
C ALA A 137 -12.28 -16.91 7.77
N SER A 138 -12.35 -15.72 7.18
CA SER A 138 -13.60 -14.96 7.05
C SER A 138 -13.94 -14.60 5.62
N VAL A 139 -12.98 -14.19 4.79
CA VAL A 139 -13.26 -13.72 3.44
C VAL A 139 -12.58 -14.57 2.38
N ARG A 140 -13.28 -14.72 1.26
CA ARG A 140 -12.75 -15.33 0.06
C ARG A 140 -11.65 -14.43 -0.49
N ASP A 141 -12.00 -13.18 -0.78
CA ASP A 141 -11.23 -12.31 -1.66
C ASP A 141 -10.69 -11.12 -0.85
N LEU A 142 -9.40 -10.85 -0.95
CA LEU A 142 -8.72 -9.78 -0.24
C LEU A 142 -8.14 -8.77 -1.23
N HIS A 143 -8.56 -7.52 -1.11
CA HIS A 143 -8.12 -6.43 -1.96
C HIS A 143 -7.33 -5.41 -1.13
N PHE A 144 -6.07 -5.20 -1.51
CA PHE A 144 -5.28 -4.09 -0.99
C PHE A 144 -5.36 -2.91 -1.97
N ASP A 145 -5.94 -1.79 -1.55
CA ASP A 145 -5.85 -0.55 -2.32
C ASP A 145 -4.47 0.06 -2.10
N GLU A 146 -3.56 -0.23 -3.04
CA GLU A 146 -2.16 0.18 -3.01
C GLU A 146 -1.87 1.38 -3.92
N ALA A 147 -2.86 2.26 -4.10
CA ALA A 147 -2.72 3.38 -5.01
C ALA A 147 -1.49 4.26 -4.71
N TRP A 148 -1.10 4.37 -3.44
CA TRP A 148 0.06 5.13 -3.00
C TRP A 148 1.35 4.30 -2.85
N PHE A 149 1.33 2.98 -3.09
CA PHE A 149 2.40 2.10 -2.61
C PHE A 149 3.02 1.17 -3.67
N GLY A 150 2.86 1.49 -4.96
CA GLY A 150 3.36 0.66 -6.05
C GLY A 150 4.89 0.49 -6.15
N HIS A 151 5.69 1.26 -5.40
CA HIS A 151 7.14 1.09 -5.37
C HIS A 151 7.62 0.07 -4.32
N ALA A 152 6.73 -0.45 -3.46
CA ALA A 152 7.09 -1.28 -2.32
C ALA A 152 7.84 -2.56 -2.70
N ALA A 153 7.45 -3.19 -3.81
CA ALA A 153 8.02 -4.44 -4.29
C ALA A 153 9.52 -4.38 -4.61
N PHE A 154 10.07 -3.18 -4.77
CA PHE A 154 11.44 -2.98 -5.24
C PHE A 154 12.40 -2.63 -4.11
N LEU A 155 11.95 -2.57 -2.86
CA LEU A 155 12.82 -2.31 -1.71
C LEU A 155 12.72 -3.43 -0.67
N PRO A 156 13.87 -4.00 -0.23
CA PRO A 156 13.89 -4.96 0.87
C PRO A 156 13.24 -4.43 2.16
N LEU A 157 13.28 -3.12 2.37
CA LEU A 157 12.67 -2.43 3.51
C LEU A 157 11.15 -2.67 3.65
N TYR A 158 10.46 -2.94 2.54
CA TYR A 158 9.02 -3.18 2.50
C TYR A 158 8.66 -4.65 2.25
N ARG A 159 9.60 -5.58 2.44
CA ARG A 159 9.32 -7.02 2.34
C ARG A 159 8.16 -7.40 3.26
N GLY A 160 7.19 -8.14 2.73
CA GLY A 160 6.00 -8.54 3.48
C GLY A 160 5.01 -7.41 3.77
N ARG A 161 5.18 -6.23 3.14
CA ARG A 161 4.32 -5.05 3.37
C ARG A 161 3.38 -4.71 2.23
N TYR A 162 3.45 -5.41 1.11
CA TYR A 162 2.62 -5.17 -0.07
C TYR A 162 1.88 -6.44 -0.50
N ALA A 163 0.80 -6.29 -1.26
CA ALA A 163 -0.17 -7.35 -1.57
C ALA A 163 0.46 -8.55 -2.28
N MET A 164 1.34 -8.29 -3.24
CA MET A 164 2.03 -9.35 -3.98
C MET A 164 3.19 -9.99 -3.18
N ALA A 165 3.47 -9.50 -1.95
CA ALA A 165 4.42 -10.13 -1.02
C ALA A 165 3.77 -11.19 -0.14
N VAL A 166 2.44 -11.31 -0.15
CA VAL A 166 1.74 -12.30 0.67
C VAL A 166 2.19 -13.69 0.25
N SER A 167 2.51 -14.51 1.24
CA SER A 167 2.96 -15.88 1.09
C SER A 167 1.82 -16.74 0.53
N ARG A 168 2.17 -17.75 -0.25
CA ARG A 168 1.20 -18.71 -0.78
C ARG A 168 0.98 -19.83 0.24
N GLY A 169 -0.27 -20.09 0.58
CA GLY A 169 -0.68 -21.16 1.51
C GLY A 169 -1.73 -22.10 0.91
N GLU A 170 -2.09 -23.16 1.64
CA GLU A 170 -3.11 -24.10 1.20
C GLU A 170 -4.50 -23.43 1.12
N ASP A 171 -4.83 -22.53 2.04
CA ASP A 171 -6.10 -21.78 2.08
C ASP A 171 -6.01 -20.41 1.38
N ASP A 172 -5.30 -20.33 0.25
CA ASP A 172 -4.98 -19.06 -0.39
C ASP A 172 -6.25 -18.28 -0.83
N GLN A 173 -6.29 -17.02 -0.41
CA GLN A 173 -7.26 -16.03 -0.84
C GLN A 173 -6.90 -15.52 -2.25
N LEU A 174 -7.92 -15.03 -2.97
CA LEU A 174 -7.66 -14.21 -4.16
C LEU A 174 -7.13 -12.89 -3.63
N ILE A 175 -5.92 -12.50 -4.05
CA ILE A 175 -5.36 -11.21 -3.65
C ILE A 175 -5.35 -10.29 -4.86
N CYS A 176 -5.99 -9.14 -4.70
CA CYS A 176 -5.98 -8.08 -5.70
C CYS A 176 -5.25 -6.86 -5.14
N SER A 177 -4.56 -6.13 -6.01
CA SER A 177 -3.97 -4.84 -5.70
C SER A 177 -4.26 -3.84 -6.82
N ALA A 178 -4.63 -2.62 -6.46
CA ALA A 178 -4.78 -1.52 -7.40
C ALA A 178 -3.72 -0.46 -7.12
N GLN A 179 -2.84 -0.21 -8.09
CA GLN A 179 -1.74 0.74 -7.94
C GLN A 179 -1.90 1.91 -8.92
N SER A 180 -1.86 3.14 -8.41
CA SER A 180 -1.83 4.33 -9.28
C SER A 180 -0.39 4.55 -9.69
N ALA A 181 -0.02 4.02 -10.85
CA ALA A 181 1.31 4.24 -11.41
C ALA A 181 1.67 5.73 -11.46
N HIS A 182 0.72 6.60 -11.82
CA HIS A 182 0.95 8.05 -11.87
C HIS A 182 1.15 8.77 -10.52
N LYS A 183 0.91 8.10 -9.38
CA LYS A 183 1.11 8.73 -8.07
C LYS A 183 2.55 8.58 -7.60
N VAL A 184 3.12 7.39 -7.74
CA VAL A 184 4.40 7.04 -7.12
C VAL A 184 5.35 6.27 -8.05
N LEU A 185 4.97 6.07 -9.31
CA LEU A 185 5.80 5.52 -10.39
C LEU A 185 5.85 6.51 -11.57
N ALA A 186 6.62 6.19 -12.61
CA ALA A 186 6.85 7.05 -13.76
C ALA A 186 5.78 6.87 -14.87
N ALA A 187 4.52 7.24 -14.60
CA ALA A 187 3.43 7.16 -15.59
C ALA A 187 2.54 8.40 -15.63
N LEU A 188 1.86 8.62 -16.77
CA LEU A 188 0.94 9.75 -16.95
C LEU A 188 -0.30 9.63 -16.05
N SER A 189 -0.85 10.77 -15.60
CA SER A 189 -2.10 10.84 -14.84
C SER A 189 -3.19 9.94 -15.42
N GLN A 190 -4.00 9.34 -14.53
CA GLN A 190 -4.99 8.30 -14.82
C GLN A 190 -4.41 6.90 -15.16
N SER A 191 -3.10 6.75 -15.33
CA SER A 191 -2.48 5.43 -15.53
C SER A 191 -2.41 4.65 -14.21
N SER A 192 -2.90 3.42 -14.21
CA SER A 192 -2.93 2.50 -13.07
C SER A 192 -2.74 1.05 -13.52
N MET A 193 -2.39 0.19 -12.58
CA MET A 193 -2.27 -1.25 -12.78
C MET A 193 -3.15 -1.98 -11.78
N ILE A 194 -3.81 -3.04 -12.22
CA ILE A 194 -4.44 -4.03 -11.34
C ILE A 194 -3.54 -5.24 -11.33
N HIS A 195 -3.11 -5.68 -10.15
CA HIS A 195 -2.36 -6.91 -9.95
C HIS A 195 -3.27 -7.95 -9.29
N VAL A 196 -3.24 -9.17 -9.79
CA VAL A 196 -4.05 -10.28 -9.27
C VAL A 196 -3.14 -11.47 -8.98
N ARG A 197 -3.30 -12.04 -7.79
CA ARG A 197 -2.73 -13.30 -7.33
C ARG A 197 -3.85 -14.30 -7.07
N ALA A 198 -3.86 -15.41 -7.80
CA ALA A 198 -4.92 -16.41 -7.75
C ALA A 198 -4.86 -17.28 -6.47
N ARG A 199 -6.03 -17.79 -6.06
CA ARG A 199 -6.23 -18.69 -4.91
C ARG A 199 -5.45 -20.01 -5.04
N ARG A 200 -5.57 -20.67 -6.19
CA ARG A 200 -4.86 -21.91 -6.55
C ARG A 200 -4.84 -21.96 -8.07
N GLY A 201 -3.67 -22.03 -8.69
CA GLY A 201 -3.57 -22.08 -10.16
C GLY A 201 -3.72 -20.70 -10.81
N ARG A 202 -4.51 -20.61 -11.90
CA ARG A 202 -4.60 -19.41 -12.73
C ARG A 202 -5.86 -18.61 -12.42
N VAL A 203 -5.76 -17.28 -12.53
CA VAL A 203 -6.93 -16.37 -12.51
C VAL A 203 -7.86 -16.78 -13.65
N ASP A 204 -9.18 -16.84 -13.41
CA ASP A 204 -10.16 -16.89 -14.50
C ASP A 204 -10.17 -15.52 -15.20
N ARG A 205 -9.21 -15.35 -16.10
CA ARG A 205 -8.99 -14.11 -16.84
C ARG A 205 -10.22 -13.74 -17.64
N HIS A 206 -10.96 -14.71 -18.18
CA HIS A 206 -12.15 -14.43 -18.96
C HIS A 206 -13.22 -13.76 -18.09
N ARG A 207 -13.54 -14.32 -16.92
CA ARG A 207 -14.49 -13.71 -15.98
C ARG A 207 -14.05 -12.34 -15.50
N PHE A 208 -12.78 -12.19 -15.13
CA PHE A 208 -12.27 -10.88 -14.72
C PHE A 208 -12.38 -9.85 -15.85
N ASN A 209 -12.05 -10.26 -17.08
CA ASN A 209 -12.07 -9.39 -18.25
C ASN A 209 -13.48 -8.86 -18.59
N LEU A 210 -14.53 -9.65 -18.33
CA LEU A 210 -15.92 -9.17 -18.48
C LEU A 210 -16.18 -7.95 -17.60
N THR A 211 -15.69 -7.95 -16.37
CA THR A 211 -15.81 -6.79 -15.48
C THR A 211 -14.86 -5.65 -15.82
N TYR A 212 -13.64 -5.98 -16.25
CA TYR A 212 -12.68 -4.99 -16.75
C TYR A 212 -13.25 -4.19 -17.93
N ALA A 213 -13.83 -4.87 -18.92
CA ALA A 213 -14.39 -4.24 -20.12
C ALA A 213 -15.58 -3.32 -19.82
N MET A 214 -16.31 -3.53 -18.72
CA MET A 214 -17.39 -2.63 -18.30
C MET A 214 -16.88 -1.27 -17.81
N HIS A 215 -15.65 -1.20 -17.30
CA HIS A 215 -15.07 0.03 -16.72
C HIS A 215 -13.94 0.65 -17.56
N ALA A 216 -13.39 -0.12 -18.48
CA ALA A 216 -12.38 0.32 -19.44
C ALA A 216 -13.02 1.06 -20.62
N SER A 217 -12.27 1.97 -21.23
CA SER A 217 -12.68 2.62 -22.48
C SER A 217 -12.37 1.72 -23.68
N THR A 218 -13.32 1.60 -24.60
CA THR A 218 -13.13 0.93 -25.91
C THR A 218 -12.14 1.67 -26.83
N SER A 219 -11.79 2.92 -26.48
CA SER A 219 -10.85 3.78 -27.19
C SER A 219 -9.76 4.26 -26.24
N SER A 220 -8.87 3.34 -25.89
CA SER A 220 -7.81 3.57 -24.90
C SER A 220 -6.69 4.49 -25.41
N SER A 221 -6.07 5.27 -24.52
CA SER A 221 -4.94 6.14 -24.87
C SER A 221 -3.64 5.34 -24.97
N TYR A 222 -3.14 5.16 -26.19
CA TYR A 222 -1.90 4.43 -26.48
C TYR A 222 -0.65 5.05 -25.82
N PRO A 223 -0.49 6.40 -25.76
CA PRO A 223 0.61 7.00 -25.01
C PRO A 223 0.60 6.66 -23.51
N MET A 224 -0.58 6.54 -22.89
CA MET A 224 -0.67 6.14 -21.49
C MET A 224 -0.34 4.66 -21.30
N LEU A 225 -0.74 3.79 -22.24
CA LEU A 225 -0.32 2.38 -22.24
C LEU A 225 1.20 2.24 -22.37
N ALA A 226 1.81 3.00 -23.27
CA ALA A 226 3.27 3.05 -23.38
C ALA A 226 3.91 3.56 -22.09
N GLY A 227 3.30 4.57 -21.44
CA GLY A 227 3.75 5.05 -20.13
C GLY A 227 3.71 3.97 -19.03
N LEU A 228 2.68 3.12 -19.01
CA LEU A 228 2.60 1.98 -18.08
C LEU A 228 3.68 0.92 -18.37
N ASP A 229 3.90 0.60 -19.64
CA ASP A 229 4.94 -0.36 -20.06
C ASP A 229 6.35 0.15 -19.74
N VAL A 230 6.62 1.44 -19.98
CA VAL A 230 7.87 2.11 -19.59
C VAL A 230 8.03 2.10 -18.07
N ALA A 231 6.98 2.44 -17.31
CA ALA A 231 7.05 2.45 -15.85
C ALA A 231 7.39 1.06 -15.28
N ALA A 232 6.78 -0.01 -15.80
CA ALA A 232 7.12 -1.37 -15.40
C ALA A 232 8.57 -1.74 -15.80
N THR A 233 8.99 -1.34 -17.01
CA THR A 233 10.34 -1.61 -17.52
C THR A 233 11.43 -0.88 -16.72
N MET A 234 11.20 0.34 -16.26
CA MET A 234 12.15 1.06 -15.41
C MET A 234 12.45 0.32 -14.10
N LEU A 235 11.49 -0.46 -13.61
CA LEU A 235 11.57 -1.18 -12.34
C LEU A 235 12.03 -2.64 -12.50
N GLU A 236 12.27 -3.09 -13.72
CA GLU A 236 12.65 -4.46 -14.03
C GLU A 236 14.08 -4.78 -13.59
N GLY A 237 14.26 -5.90 -12.90
CA GLY A 237 15.59 -6.40 -12.54
C GLY A 237 16.34 -5.47 -11.58
N GLY A 238 17.62 -5.23 -11.84
CA GLY A 238 18.50 -4.49 -10.93
C GLY A 238 18.24 -2.97 -10.87
N SER A 239 17.54 -2.38 -11.84
CA SER A 239 17.30 -0.93 -11.85
C SER A 239 16.22 -0.50 -10.86
N GLY A 240 15.19 -1.33 -10.63
CA GLY A 240 14.09 -1.01 -9.71
C GLY A 240 14.59 -0.68 -8.31
N PRO A 241 15.34 -1.59 -7.64
CA PRO A 241 15.85 -1.32 -6.30
C PRO A 241 16.73 -0.08 -6.21
N VAL A 242 17.58 0.19 -7.21
CA VAL A 242 18.44 1.37 -7.24
C VAL A 242 17.62 2.65 -7.33
N LEU A 243 16.67 2.72 -8.27
CA LEU A 243 15.84 3.90 -8.46
C LEU A 243 15.00 4.25 -7.22
N ILE A 244 14.44 3.24 -6.55
CA ILE A 244 13.60 3.49 -5.37
C ILE A 244 14.48 3.75 -4.14
N ASP A 245 15.67 3.14 -4.02
CA ASP A 245 16.61 3.44 -2.93
C ASP A 245 17.08 4.90 -2.94
N ASP A 246 17.28 5.51 -4.11
CA ASP A 246 17.61 6.93 -4.21
C ASP A 246 16.52 7.83 -3.60
N VAL A 247 15.24 7.47 -3.78
CA VAL A 247 14.13 8.20 -3.15
C VAL A 247 14.16 8.06 -1.63
N VAL A 248 14.46 6.85 -1.11
CA VAL A 248 14.59 6.63 0.34
C VAL A 248 15.78 7.38 0.90
N ARG A 249 16.91 7.40 0.19
CA ARG A 249 18.11 8.14 0.55
C ARG A 249 17.81 9.62 0.72
N GLU A 250 17.15 10.25 -0.24
CA GLU A 250 16.79 11.66 -0.14
C GLU A 250 15.76 11.93 0.97
N ALA A 251 14.79 11.04 1.17
CA ALA A 251 13.84 11.15 2.27
C ALA A 251 14.53 11.06 3.64
N VAL A 252 15.44 10.10 3.84
CA VAL A 252 16.24 9.97 5.08
C VAL A 252 17.11 11.20 5.30
N ARG A 253 17.81 11.66 4.26
CA ARG A 253 18.64 12.88 4.32
C ARG A 253 17.83 14.10 4.74
N PHE A 254 16.64 14.28 4.14
CA PHE A 254 15.74 15.37 4.51
C PHE A 254 15.30 15.28 5.97
N ARG A 255 14.86 14.09 6.43
CA ARG A 255 14.46 13.85 7.83
C ARG A 255 15.57 14.17 8.81
N GLN A 256 16.79 13.73 8.54
CA GLN A 256 17.95 14.00 9.39
C GLN A 256 18.28 15.50 9.41
N GLY A 257 18.23 16.17 8.27
CA GLY A 257 18.42 17.62 8.18
C GLY A 257 17.41 18.42 9.00
N VAL A 258 16.12 18.07 8.92
CA VAL A 258 15.06 18.69 9.73
C VAL A 258 15.27 18.38 11.22
N SER A 259 15.60 17.14 11.56
CA SER A 259 15.84 16.73 12.96
C SER A 259 16.98 17.50 13.60
N ALA A 260 18.09 17.67 12.87
CA ALA A 260 19.24 18.46 13.32
C ALA A 260 18.87 19.94 13.52
N LYS A 261 18.12 20.53 12.59
CA LYS A 261 17.67 21.93 12.73
C LYS A 261 16.68 22.11 13.88
N ALA A 262 15.78 21.15 14.09
CA ALA A 262 14.85 21.14 15.21
C ALA A 262 15.58 21.02 16.56
N GLU A 263 16.66 20.24 16.63
CA GLU A 263 17.51 20.15 17.81
C GLU A 263 18.23 21.47 18.10
N THR A 264 18.81 22.13 17.08
CA THR A 264 19.43 23.45 17.24
C THR A 264 18.42 24.49 17.75
N ALA A 265 17.24 24.58 17.13
CA ALA A 265 16.21 25.52 17.55
C ALA A 265 15.79 25.29 19.01
N ARG A 266 15.63 24.03 19.43
CA ARG A 266 15.33 23.68 20.84
C ARG A 266 16.42 24.13 21.82
N ARG A 267 17.69 24.13 21.43
CA ARG A 267 18.80 24.62 22.26
C ARG A 267 18.85 26.15 22.35
N GLU A 268 18.31 26.83 21.35
CA GLU A 268 18.24 28.29 21.25
C GLU A 268 16.91 28.87 21.80
N ASP A 269 16.07 28.03 22.42
CA ASP A 269 14.70 28.36 22.86
C ASP A 269 13.80 28.93 21.73
N ASP A 270 14.05 28.48 20.50
CA ASP A 270 13.29 28.85 19.30
C ASP A 270 12.41 27.68 18.82
N TRP A 271 11.49 27.96 17.91
CA TRP A 271 10.60 26.98 17.32
C TRP A 271 11.09 26.52 15.94
N PHE A 272 10.84 25.24 15.63
CA PHE A 272 11.03 24.70 14.29
C PHE A 272 10.06 23.53 14.06
N PHE A 273 9.90 23.12 12.80
CA PHE A 273 9.16 21.90 12.47
C PHE A 273 9.89 20.67 13.03
N ASP A 274 9.11 19.69 13.47
CA ASP A 274 9.60 18.35 13.76
C ASP A 274 9.16 17.37 12.67
N ILE A 275 9.63 16.13 12.72
CA ILE A 275 9.15 15.07 11.84
C ILE A 275 8.41 14.01 12.66
N TRP A 276 7.28 13.53 12.15
CA TRP A 276 6.59 12.39 12.71
C TRP A 276 7.34 11.09 12.32
N GLN A 277 8.16 10.60 13.25
CA GLN A 277 9.06 9.45 13.13
C GLN A 277 9.56 9.03 14.53
N PRO A 278 10.22 7.87 14.68
CA PRO A 278 10.86 7.50 15.94
C PRO A 278 11.90 8.54 16.39
N PRO A 279 11.94 8.92 17.68
CA PRO A 279 12.93 9.85 18.19
C PRO A 279 14.34 9.23 18.24
N GLU A 280 14.41 7.93 18.49
CA GLU A 280 15.62 7.12 18.52
C GLU A 280 15.40 5.82 17.76
N VAL A 281 16.47 5.23 17.26
CA VAL A 281 16.49 3.91 16.62
C VAL A 281 17.60 3.06 17.21
N ALA A 282 17.46 1.74 17.16
CA ALA A 282 18.48 0.80 17.60
C ALA A 282 19.05 0.04 16.40
N ASP A 283 20.38 -0.14 16.38
CA ASP A 283 21.01 -1.06 15.44
C ASP A 283 20.81 -2.50 15.92
N PRO A 284 20.16 -3.39 15.14
CA PRO A 284 19.88 -4.76 15.57
C PRO A 284 21.13 -5.63 15.70
N VAL A 285 22.28 -5.22 15.14
CA VAL A 285 23.52 -5.99 15.16
C VAL A 285 24.22 -5.89 16.52
N ASP A 286 24.33 -4.66 17.06
CA ASP A 286 25.07 -4.39 18.30
C ASP A 286 24.19 -3.84 19.44
N GLY A 287 22.91 -3.55 19.17
CA GLY A 287 21.95 -2.99 20.12
C GLY A 287 22.17 -1.50 20.42
N LYS A 288 23.08 -0.83 19.72
CA LYS A 288 23.40 0.57 19.98
C LYS A 288 22.26 1.47 19.54
N ARG A 289 21.88 2.40 20.42
CA ARG A 289 20.83 3.39 20.15
C ARG A 289 21.42 4.70 19.62
N TYR A 290 20.70 5.30 18.69
CA TYR A 290 21.02 6.58 18.07
C TYR A 290 19.79 7.47 18.11
N SER A 291 19.94 8.76 18.38
CA SER A 291 18.90 9.71 18.00
C SER A 291 18.71 9.66 16.48
N PHE A 292 17.47 9.78 16.00
CA PHE A 292 17.18 9.57 14.58
C PHE A 292 18.05 10.46 13.66
N GLY A 293 18.24 11.72 14.06
CA GLY A 293 19.07 12.69 13.32
C GLY A 293 20.55 12.30 13.20
N ASN A 294 21.08 11.49 14.13
CA ASN A 294 22.48 11.08 14.19
C ASN A 294 22.69 9.59 13.86
N ALA A 295 21.61 8.85 13.58
CA ALA A 295 21.70 7.46 13.19
C ALA A 295 22.45 7.29 11.85
N PRO A 296 23.22 6.21 11.64
CA PRO A 296 23.82 5.94 10.34
C PRO A 296 22.74 5.90 9.24
N ALA A 297 22.92 6.66 8.16
CA ALA A 297 21.92 6.72 7.09
C ALA A 297 21.66 5.34 6.45
N GLU A 298 22.66 4.46 6.42
CA GLU A 298 22.51 3.09 5.93
C GLU A 298 21.60 2.25 6.82
N LEU A 299 21.69 2.41 8.14
CA LEU A 299 20.81 1.76 9.11
C LEU A 299 19.35 2.12 8.80
N LEU A 300 19.05 3.43 8.68
CA LEU A 300 17.71 3.93 8.37
C LEU A 300 17.19 3.50 6.99
N ARG A 301 18.08 3.26 6.01
CA ARG A 301 17.68 2.87 4.65
C ARG A 301 17.42 1.37 4.51
N THR A 302 18.04 0.54 5.34
CA THR A 302 18.08 -0.91 5.13
C THR A 302 17.39 -1.72 6.22
N VAL A 303 17.19 -1.17 7.42
CA VAL A 303 16.62 -1.89 8.57
C VAL A 303 15.15 -1.49 8.78
N PRO A 304 14.19 -2.43 8.57
CA PRO A 304 12.76 -2.16 8.76
C PRO A 304 12.40 -1.73 10.19
N ASP A 305 13.10 -2.29 11.20
CA ASP A 305 12.86 -2.01 12.63
C ASP A 305 12.99 -0.52 12.99
N CYS A 306 13.70 0.26 12.18
CA CYS A 306 13.81 1.71 12.36
C CYS A 306 12.51 2.47 12.07
N TRP A 307 11.48 1.83 11.52
CA TRP A 307 10.27 2.49 10.98
C TRP A 307 8.97 1.94 11.53
N VAL A 308 9.11 0.95 12.39
CA VAL A 308 8.05 0.22 13.04
C VAL A 308 7.33 1.07 14.09
N LEU A 309 6.07 0.74 14.35
CA LEU A 309 5.34 1.26 15.51
C LEU A 309 5.46 0.28 16.68
N ASP A 310 6.37 0.57 17.62
CA ASP A 310 6.48 -0.17 18.89
C ASP A 310 5.41 0.33 19.88
N PRO A 311 4.49 -0.52 20.38
CA PRO A 311 3.48 -0.17 21.37
C PRO A 311 4.02 0.43 22.67
N ALA A 312 5.31 0.26 22.97
CA ALA A 312 5.97 0.89 24.10
C ALA A 312 6.38 2.35 23.82
N GLU A 313 6.24 2.83 22.59
CA GLU A 313 6.65 4.17 22.16
C GLU A 313 5.46 5.11 21.93
N ASP A 314 5.58 6.34 22.45
CA ASP A 314 4.48 7.31 22.38
C ASP A 314 4.51 8.20 21.12
N TRP A 315 5.60 8.21 20.36
CA TRP A 315 5.81 9.17 19.26
C TRP A 315 4.75 9.06 18.15
N HIS A 316 4.27 7.83 17.90
CA HIS A 316 3.27 7.58 16.86
C HIS A 316 1.84 7.93 17.31
N GLY A 317 1.57 7.92 18.62
CA GLY A 317 0.30 8.37 19.21
C GLY A 317 -0.89 7.42 18.98
N PHE A 318 -0.64 6.12 18.79
CA PHE A 318 -1.68 5.09 18.63
C PHE A 318 -1.67 4.16 19.83
N SER A 319 -2.85 3.69 20.23
CA SER A 319 -3.03 2.79 21.38
C SER A 319 -3.43 1.40 20.90
N GLY A 320 -3.05 0.35 21.61
CA GLY A 320 -3.44 -1.02 21.25
C GLY A 320 -2.82 -1.54 19.95
N VAL A 321 -1.71 -0.94 19.50
CA VAL A 321 -0.81 -1.58 18.53
C VAL A 321 -0.24 -2.83 19.22
N GLU A 322 -0.15 -3.96 18.52
CA GLU A 322 0.27 -5.24 19.11
C GLU A 322 1.75 -5.56 18.85
N ILE A 323 2.43 -6.10 19.87
CA ILE A 323 3.79 -6.66 19.79
C ILE A 323 3.71 -8.12 19.30
N CYS A 324 4.60 -8.54 18.39
CA CYS A 324 4.84 -9.96 18.15
C CYS A 324 5.89 -10.49 19.14
N SER A 325 5.53 -11.50 19.93
CA SER A 325 6.38 -12.07 21.00
C SER A 325 7.43 -13.10 20.53
N GLN A 326 7.60 -13.30 19.21
CA GLN A 326 8.57 -14.26 18.67
C GLN A 326 9.87 -13.57 18.21
N ARG A 327 10.94 -13.80 18.98
CA ARG A 327 12.31 -13.21 18.90
C ARG A 327 13.05 -13.31 17.54
N TRP A 328 12.49 -13.94 16.51
CA TRP A 328 13.16 -14.16 15.22
C TRP A 328 12.34 -13.68 14.01
N CYS A 329 11.30 -12.88 14.24
CA CYS A 329 10.48 -12.27 13.19
C CYS A 329 10.28 -10.78 13.54
N PRO A 330 11.08 -9.85 12.99
CA PRO A 330 11.01 -8.41 13.32
C PRO A 330 9.78 -7.72 12.68
N ASP A 331 8.66 -8.40 12.53
CA ASP A 331 7.54 -7.95 11.70
C ASP A 331 6.30 -7.56 12.52
N TRP A 332 6.27 -6.27 12.81
CA TRP A 332 5.19 -5.55 13.49
C TRP A 332 3.96 -5.45 12.59
N TRP A 333 2.77 -5.29 13.15
CA TRP A 333 1.53 -5.17 12.34
C TRP A 333 1.58 -3.97 11.38
N THR A 334 2.31 -2.93 11.76
CA THR A 334 2.45 -1.69 10.98
C THR A 334 3.85 -1.10 11.03
N SER A 335 4.27 -0.52 9.90
CA SER A 335 5.42 0.37 9.82
C SER A 335 5.10 1.63 9.01
N THR A 336 5.94 2.65 9.16
CA THR A 336 5.86 3.89 8.38
C THR A 336 6.63 3.78 7.08
N ARG A 337 6.05 4.34 6.04
CA ARG A 337 6.66 4.44 4.72
C ARG A 337 7.72 5.53 4.76
N THR A 338 8.95 5.17 4.46
CA THR A 338 10.11 6.05 4.55
C THR A 338 10.01 7.26 3.63
N THR A 339 9.42 7.07 2.45
CA THR A 339 9.26 8.06 1.38
C THR A 339 8.15 9.08 1.66
N THR A 340 7.25 8.84 2.62
CA THR A 340 6.22 9.80 3.04
C THR A 340 6.70 10.54 4.29
N VAL A 341 7.13 11.79 4.13
CA VAL A 341 7.59 12.62 5.26
C VAL A 341 6.46 13.51 5.78
N VAL A 342 6.08 13.32 7.04
CA VAL A 342 5.07 14.13 7.72
C VAL A 342 5.78 15.09 8.68
N SER A 343 5.75 16.39 8.36
CA SER A 343 6.30 17.44 9.23
C SER A 343 5.24 17.89 10.24
N LEU A 344 5.64 17.97 11.51
CA LEU A 344 4.82 18.41 12.63
C LEU A 344 5.13 19.86 12.96
N CYS A 345 4.09 20.69 12.99
CA CYS A 345 4.18 22.05 13.53
C CYS A 345 4.16 21.97 15.07
N PRO A 346 4.91 22.80 15.82
CA PRO A 346 4.83 22.84 17.28
C PRO A 346 3.40 23.02 17.83
N ALA A 347 2.53 23.70 17.07
CA ALA A 347 1.10 23.87 17.37
C ALA A 347 0.31 22.56 17.46
N SER A 348 0.76 21.53 16.73
CA SER A 348 0.00 20.28 16.58
C SER A 348 0.29 19.28 17.69
N ARG A 349 1.28 19.52 18.56
CA ARG A 349 1.57 18.63 19.69
C ARG A 349 0.42 18.68 20.70
N PRO A 350 -0.24 17.55 21.01
CA PRO A 350 -1.28 17.50 22.03
C PRO A 350 -0.78 18.12 23.34
N GLY A 351 -1.46 19.14 23.85
CA GLY A 351 -1.15 19.77 25.13
C GLY A 351 -0.23 21.01 25.10
N ARG A 352 0.34 21.41 23.95
CA ARG A 352 1.02 22.72 23.83
C ARG A 352 0.07 23.77 23.23
N ARG A 353 -0.33 24.77 24.02
CA ARG A 353 -0.88 26.02 23.47
C ARG A 353 0.29 26.84 22.93
N ILE A 354 0.22 27.25 21.67
CA ILE A 354 1.04 28.38 21.21
C ILE A 354 0.51 29.61 21.93
N THR A 355 1.34 30.22 22.77
CA THR A 355 1.10 31.54 23.34
C THR A 355 1.42 32.63 22.34
#